data_AF-A0A2V1BI51-F1
#
_entry.id   AF-A0A2V1BI51-F1
#
_cell.length_a   1.000
_cell.length_b   1.000
_cell.length_c   1.000
_cell.angle_alpha   90.00
_cell.angle_beta   90.00
_cell.angle_gamma   90.00
#
_symmetry.space_group_name_H-M   'P 1'
#
loop_
_entity.id
_entity.type
_entity.pdbx_description
1 polymer ?
#
loop_
_entity_poly.entity_id
_entity_poly.type
_entity_poly.pdbx_seq_one_letter_code
_entity_poly.pdbx_strand_id
1 'polypeptide(L)'
;MWISPFLRCFLILVSFTLALAELIRADSSHIQYYRGEKLQDLVTWDKYSIYVRGERILFLSGEFHPFRLPSPGLWLDVFQKIRALGYSGVSFYLMWGLLEGEPGHFQSNGVFDLQEFFDAATQAGIYLLARPGPYINSEVSGGGYPGWLQRIEGNVRTNTPIFLNATGNYVSKVGKIISEAQITNGGPVILFQPENEYTMCSGFASIEDISACLEKDYMASVEQQWRGSGIRVPFINNDAFPIGNFAPGTGPGAMDIYGFDSYPLGWGTGCKLSRAIRTSSVPRY
;
A
#
# COMPACT_ATOMS: atom_id res chain seq x y z
N MET A 1 14.37 57.56 -15.83
CA MET A 1 12.98 57.19 -16.13
C MET A 1 12.33 56.72 -14.83
N TRP A 2 11.55 57.58 -14.17
CA TRP A 2 10.92 57.28 -12.88
C TRP A 2 9.60 56.58 -13.12
N ILE A 3 9.51 55.30 -12.77
CA ILE A 3 8.26 54.54 -12.82
C ILE A 3 7.37 55.05 -11.68
N SER A 4 6.15 55.48 -12.01
CA SER A 4 5.23 56.08 -11.03
C SER A 4 4.85 55.08 -9.93
N PRO A 5 4.58 55.55 -8.68
CA PRO A 5 4.18 54.68 -7.58
C PRO A 5 2.94 53.82 -7.90
N PHE A 6 2.03 54.36 -8.72
CA PHE A 6 0.84 53.67 -9.21
C PHE A 6 1.18 52.47 -10.10
N LEU A 7 2.18 52.59 -10.99
CA LEU A 7 2.59 51.49 -11.85
C LEU A 7 3.29 50.38 -11.07
N ARG A 8 4.02 50.72 -9.98
CA ARG A 8 4.61 49.73 -9.06
C ARG A 8 3.54 48.95 -8.29
N CYS A 9 2.53 49.62 -7.73
CA CYS A 9 1.43 48.92 -7.05
C CYS A 9 0.62 48.04 -8.00
N PHE A 10 0.37 48.50 -9.23
CA PHE A 10 -0.35 47.72 -10.24
C PHE A 10 0.43 46.47 -10.66
N LEU A 11 1.75 46.59 -10.88
CA LEU A 11 2.61 45.45 -11.18
C LEU A 11 2.67 44.44 -10.03
N ILE A 12 2.74 44.89 -8.77
CA ILE A 12 2.73 44.00 -7.60
C ILE A 12 1.39 43.26 -7.49
N LEU A 13 0.26 43.94 -7.68
CA LEU A 13 -1.08 43.32 -7.68
C LEU A 13 -1.23 42.29 -8.81
N VAL A 14 -0.80 42.63 -10.02
CA VAL A 14 -0.85 41.71 -11.17
C VAL A 14 0.07 40.50 -10.94
N SER A 15 1.28 40.70 -10.42
CA SER A 15 2.18 39.61 -10.04
C SER A 15 1.61 38.74 -8.92
N PHE A 16 0.93 39.32 -7.93
CA PHE A 16 0.25 38.54 -6.88
C PHE A 16 -0.91 37.72 -7.44
N THR A 17 -1.71 38.27 -8.35
CA THR A 17 -2.82 37.53 -8.98
C THR A 17 -2.32 36.43 -9.93
N LEU A 18 -1.21 36.65 -10.64
CA LEU A 18 -0.58 35.63 -11.47
C LEU A 18 0.08 34.54 -10.64
N ALA A 19 0.74 34.89 -9.52
CA ALA A 19 1.29 33.93 -8.58
C ALA A 19 0.18 33.12 -7.90
N LEU A 20 -0.95 33.74 -7.52
CA LEU A 20 -2.12 33.03 -6.99
C LEU A 20 -2.74 32.12 -8.05
N ALA A 21 -2.85 32.59 -9.30
CA ALA A 21 -3.35 31.79 -10.41
C ALA A 21 -2.40 30.65 -10.79
N GLU A 22 -1.08 30.82 -10.64
CA GLU A 22 -0.07 29.75 -10.77
C GLU A 22 -0.06 28.82 -9.54
N LEU A 23 -0.38 29.30 -8.34
CA LEU A 23 -0.58 28.47 -7.14
C LEU A 23 -1.87 27.64 -7.25
N ILE A 24 -2.91 28.18 -7.89
CA ILE A 24 -4.18 27.49 -8.16
C ILE A 24 -4.07 26.61 -9.42
N ARG A 25 -3.22 26.96 -10.39
CA ARG A 25 -2.86 26.11 -11.55
C ARG A 25 -1.82 25.05 -11.20
N ALA A 26 -1.10 25.22 -10.10
CA ALA A 26 -0.39 24.12 -9.46
C ALA A 26 -1.46 23.15 -8.96
N ASP A 27 -1.63 22.10 -9.74
CA ASP A 27 -2.01 20.78 -9.28
C ASP A 27 -3.49 20.35 -9.30
N SER A 28 -4.14 20.51 -10.45
CA SER A 28 -5.22 19.60 -10.84
C SER A 28 -4.73 18.36 -11.61
N SER A 29 -3.41 18.23 -11.83
CA SER A 29 -2.78 17.11 -12.54
C SER A 29 -2.58 15.86 -11.68
N HIS A 30 -2.73 15.95 -10.36
CA HIS A 30 -2.52 14.84 -9.42
C HIS A 30 -3.80 14.39 -8.72
N ILE A 31 -4.96 14.87 -9.19
CA ILE A 31 -6.28 14.44 -8.73
C ILE A 31 -6.72 13.23 -9.55
N GLN A 32 -6.94 12.10 -8.88
CA GLN A 32 -7.42 10.89 -9.53
C GLN A 32 -8.92 10.88 -9.73
N TYR A 33 -9.32 10.22 -10.82
CA TYR A 33 -10.71 9.97 -11.16
C TYR A 33 -10.92 8.47 -11.32
N TYR A 34 -12.01 7.95 -10.78
CA TYR A 34 -12.44 6.57 -11.01
C TYR A 34 -13.84 6.59 -11.63
N ARG A 35 -13.97 5.98 -12.82
CA ARG A 35 -15.22 6.00 -13.61
C ARG A 35 -15.82 7.40 -13.81
N GLY A 36 -14.95 8.40 -13.98
CA GLY A 36 -15.35 9.80 -14.21
C GLY A 36 -15.62 10.62 -12.94
N GLU A 37 -15.57 10.00 -11.76
CA GLU A 37 -15.75 10.70 -10.48
C GLU A 37 -14.40 11.01 -9.84
N LYS A 38 -14.24 12.26 -9.35
CA LYS A 38 -13.08 12.65 -8.54
C LYS A 38 -13.04 11.79 -7.28
N LEU A 39 -11.91 11.13 -7.03
CA LEU A 39 -11.74 10.30 -5.84
C LEU A 39 -11.59 11.15 -4.57
N GLN A 40 -10.61 12.06 -4.55
CA GLN A 40 -10.29 12.97 -3.43
C GLN A 40 -9.15 13.95 -3.83
N ASP A 41 -8.84 14.93 -2.99
CA ASP A 41 -7.73 15.89 -3.13
C ASP A 41 -6.91 16.10 -1.84
N LEU A 42 -7.07 15.21 -0.86
CA LEU A 42 -6.31 15.26 0.40
C LEU A 42 -4.96 14.57 0.32
N VAL A 43 -4.85 13.52 -0.49
CA VAL A 43 -3.59 12.80 -0.74
C VAL A 43 -3.34 12.76 -2.23
N THR A 44 -2.41 13.59 -2.67
CA THR A 44 -1.95 13.69 -4.06
C THR A 44 -0.45 13.39 -4.12
N TRP A 45 0.13 13.31 -5.31
CA TRP A 45 1.56 13.06 -5.48
C TRP A 45 2.04 13.60 -6.80
N ASP A 46 3.32 13.97 -6.85
CA ASP A 46 4.00 14.27 -8.09
C ASP A 46 5.24 13.38 -8.24
N LYS A 47 6.10 13.71 -9.21
CA LYS A 47 7.35 12.97 -9.44
C LYS A 47 8.37 13.04 -8.29
N TYR A 48 8.13 13.86 -7.26
CA TYR A 48 9.06 14.09 -6.16
C TYR A 48 8.55 13.55 -4.82
N SER A 49 7.27 13.74 -4.50
CA SER A 49 6.73 13.33 -3.21
C SER A 49 5.23 13.12 -3.21
N ILE A 50 4.75 12.50 -2.14
CA ILE A 50 3.35 12.54 -1.74
C ILE A 50 3.08 13.89 -1.06
N TYR A 51 1.86 14.38 -1.24
CA TYR A 51 1.28 15.50 -0.53
C TYR A 51 0.17 15.00 0.37
N VAL A 52 0.11 15.50 1.60
CA VAL A 52 -1.02 15.28 2.50
C VAL A 52 -1.56 16.65 2.91
N ARG A 53 -2.82 16.91 2.60
CA ARG A 53 -3.50 18.21 2.80
C ARG A 53 -2.73 19.38 2.16
N GLY A 54 -2.16 19.17 0.99
CA GLY A 54 -1.37 20.17 0.26
C GLY A 54 0.07 20.36 0.74
N GLU A 55 0.50 19.65 1.78
CA GLU A 55 1.88 19.70 2.27
C GLU A 55 2.68 18.49 1.78
N ARG A 56 3.89 18.73 1.24
CA ARG A 56 4.81 17.65 0.89
C ARG A 56 5.23 16.92 2.16
N ILE A 57 5.15 15.60 2.13
CA ILE A 57 5.68 14.75 3.20
C ILE A 57 6.73 13.78 2.67
N LEU A 58 7.72 13.50 3.51
CA LEU A 58 8.50 12.28 3.39
C LEU A 58 7.74 11.18 4.15
N PHE A 59 7.18 10.22 3.43
CA PHE A 59 6.50 9.07 4.03
C PHE A 59 7.53 8.02 4.48
N LEU A 60 8.19 8.30 5.60
CA LEU A 60 9.09 7.35 6.26
C LEU A 60 8.25 6.45 7.18
N SER A 61 8.16 5.18 6.82
CA SER A 61 7.19 4.23 7.40
C SER A 61 7.86 3.00 8.01
N GLY A 62 7.29 2.51 9.12
CA GLY A 62 7.64 1.24 9.75
C GLY A 62 6.54 0.20 9.54
N GLU A 63 6.88 -1.08 9.41
CA GLU A 63 5.90 -2.16 9.27
C GLU A 63 5.45 -2.65 10.66
N PHE A 64 4.14 -2.69 10.92
CA PHE A 64 3.59 -3.21 12.17
C PHE A 64 2.26 -3.94 11.94
N HIS A 65 2.18 -5.20 12.38
CA HIS A 65 1.00 -6.06 12.16
C HIS A 65 0.15 -6.17 13.44
N PRO A 66 -1.07 -5.61 13.47
CA PRO A 66 -1.90 -5.63 14.68
C PRO A 66 -2.20 -7.07 15.15
N PHE A 67 -2.42 -8.00 14.22
CA PHE A 67 -2.70 -9.40 14.54
C PHE A 67 -1.51 -10.16 15.18
N ARG A 68 -0.28 -9.62 15.10
CA ARG A 68 0.90 -10.18 15.80
C ARG A 68 1.05 -9.65 17.22
N LEU A 69 0.31 -8.60 17.59
CA LEU A 69 0.20 -8.08 18.95
C LEU A 69 -1.28 -7.95 19.33
N PRO A 70 -1.97 -9.05 19.70
CA PRO A 70 -3.40 -9.05 20.03
C PRO A 70 -3.67 -8.44 21.42
N SER A 71 -3.17 -7.22 21.63
CA SER A 71 -3.31 -6.43 22.85
C SER A 71 -3.54 -4.97 22.44
N PRO A 72 -4.80 -4.59 22.11
CA PRO A 72 -5.13 -3.27 21.56
C PRO A 72 -4.55 -2.08 22.33
N GLY A 73 -4.59 -2.11 23.66
CA GLY A 73 -4.00 -1.07 24.52
C GLY A 73 -2.48 -0.89 24.42
N LEU A 74 -1.76 -1.80 23.75
CA LEU A 74 -0.31 -1.67 23.50
C LEU A 74 0.02 -1.13 22.11
N TRP A 75 -0.94 -0.97 21.21
CA TRP A 75 -0.68 -0.42 19.88
C TRP A 75 -0.20 1.03 19.94
N LEU A 76 -0.75 1.84 20.85
CA LEU A 76 -0.29 3.21 21.08
C LEU A 76 1.19 3.27 21.50
N ASP A 77 1.64 2.36 22.37
CA ASP A 77 3.04 2.29 22.80
C ASP A 77 3.97 2.02 21.61
N VAL A 78 3.60 1.11 20.70
CA VAL A 78 4.36 0.84 19.48
C VAL A 78 4.39 2.07 18.57
N PHE A 79 3.24 2.72 18.35
CA PHE A 79 3.18 3.93 17.51
C PHE A 79 3.99 5.09 18.10
N GLN A 80 3.98 5.29 19.41
CA GLN A 80 4.80 6.32 20.07
C GLN A 80 6.29 6.07 19.86
N LYS A 81 6.74 4.81 19.92
CA LYS A 81 8.14 4.44 19.64
C LYS A 81 8.51 4.72 18.18
N ILE A 82 7.64 4.36 17.23
CA ILE A 82 7.84 4.65 15.81
C ILE A 82 7.89 6.17 15.57
N ARG A 83 6.96 6.93 16.16
CA ARG A 83 6.94 8.39 16.07
C ARG A 83 8.21 9.02 16.64
N ALA A 84 8.74 8.50 17.75
CA ALA A 84 9.97 8.99 18.36
C ALA A 84 11.21 8.80 17.48
N LEU A 85 11.19 7.86 16.52
CA LEU A 85 12.24 7.72 15.49
C LEU A 85 12.15 8.78 14.38
N GLY A 86 11.12 9.65 14.41
CA GLY A 86 10.86 10.66 13.38
C GLY A 86 10.01 10.15 12.21
N TYR A 87 9.42 8.95 12.33
CA TYR A 87 8.63 8.37 11.25
C TYR A 87 7.26 9.07 11.17
N SER A 88 6.73 9.15 9.95
CA SER A 88 5.43 9.75 9.64
C SER A 88 4.36 8.71 9.36
N GLY A 89 4.77 7.46 9.09
CA GLY A 89 3.89 6.40 8.66
C GLY A 89 4.07 5.08 9.39
N VAL A 90 3.01 4.27 9.37
CA VAL A 90 3.08 2.83 9.57
C VAL A 90 2.37 2.11 8.43
N SER A 91 2.96 1.02 7.99
CA SER A 91 2.38 0.08 7.05
C SER A 91 1.94 -1.18 7.80
N PHE A 92 0.76 -1.70 7.47
CA PHE A 92 0.20 -2.85 8.18
C PHE A 92 -0.53 -3.83 7.26
N TYR A 93 -0.32 -5.12 7.49
CA TYR A 93 -1.16 -6.18 6.91
C TYR A 93 -2.38 -6.48 7.80
N LEU A 94 -3.40 -7.07 7.17
CA LEU A 94 -4.47 -7.82 7.84
C LEU A 94 -4.46 -9.27 7.36
N MET A 95 -4.71 -10.21 8.28
CA MET A 95 -4.72 -11.64 7.96
C MET A 95 -6.15 -12.12 7.78
N TRP A 96 -6.56 -12.33 6.51
CA TRP A 96 -7.90 -12.81 6.16
C TRP A 96 -8.28 -14.08 6.92
N GLY A 97 -7.37 -15.05 7.04
CA GLY A 97 -7.62 -16.31 7.74
C GLY A 97 -8.01 -16.18 9.22
N LEU A 98 -7.67 -15.06 9.88
CA LEU A 98 -8.13 -14.78 11.26
C LEU A 98 -9.49 -14.10 11.30
N LEU A 99 -9.84 -13.34 10.27
CA LEU A 99 -11.06 -12.54 10.21
C LEU A 99 -12.23 -13.30 9.58
N GLU A 100 -11.98 -14.34 8.78
CA GLU A 100 -13.02 -15.16 8.15
C GLU A 100 -12.60 -16.64 8.15
N GLY A 101 -12.37 -17.18 9.35
CA GLY A 101 -12.00 -18.59 9.54
C GLY A 101 -13.09 -19.57 9.06
N GLU A 102 -14.35 -19.12 9.04
CA GLU A 102 -15.50 -19.81 8.45
C GLU A 102 -15.99 -19.00 7.23
N PRO A 103 -16.17 -19.63 6.04
CA PRO A 103 -16.58 -18.91 4.84
C PRO A 103 -17.90 -18.16 5.03
N GLY A 104 -17.92 -16.86 4.71
CA GLY A 104 -19.10 -16.01 4.87
C GLY A 104 -19.25 -15.38 6.28
N HIS A 105 -18.52 -15.88 7.28
CA HIS A 105 -18.62 -15.44 8.67
C HIS A 105 -17.41 -14.56 9.04
N PHE A 106 -17.51 -13.28 8.68
CA PHE A 106 -16.49 -12.28 9.00
C PHE A 106 -16.60 -11.79 10.45
N GLN A 107 -15.48 -11.74 11.17
CA GLN A 107 -15.37 -11.27 12.56
C GLN A 107 -14.14 -10.37 12.74
N SER A 108 -14.38 -9.13 13.17
CA SER A 108 -13.35 -8.13 13.50
C SER A 108 -13.68 -7.48 14.84
N ASN A 109 -13.73 -8.29 15.89
CA ASN A 109 -14.06 -7.86 17.25
C ASN A 109 -12.97 -8.25 18.24
N GLY A 110 -13.02 -7.68 19.45
CA GLY A 110 -12.04 -7.94 20.50
C GLY A 110 -10.62 -7.59 20.03
N VAL A 111 -9.70 -8.55 20.09
CA VAL A 111 -8.30 -8.33 19.68
C VAL A 111 -8.10 -8.13 18.18
N PHE A 112 -9.15 -8.34 17.37
CA PHE A 112 -9.17 -8.11 15.93
C PHE A 112 -9.98 -6.86 15.53
N ASP A 113 -10.46 -6.09 16.51
CA ASP A 113 -11.08 -4.80 16.24
C ASP A 113 -10.00 -3.77 15.88
N LEU A 114 -10.12 -3.17 14.69
CA LEU A 114 -9.15 -2.22 14.17
C LEU A 114 -9.43 -0.78 14.61
N GLN A 115 -10.57 -0.48 15.23
CA GLN A 115 -10.88 0.87 15.66
C GLN A 115 -9.82 1.39 16.64
N GLU A 116 -9.44 0.60 17.64
CA GLU A 116 -8.39 0.97 18.59
C GLU A 116 -7.01 1.15 17.90
N PHE A 117 -6.74 0.42 16.81
CA PHE A 117 -5.50 0.57 16.04
C PHE A 117 -5.46 1.92 15.32
N PHE A 118 -6.58 2.31 14.70
CA PHE A 118 -6.71 3.59 14.02
C PHE A 118 -6.70 4.78 14.99
N ASP A 119 -7.35 4.63 16.14
CA ASP A 119 -7.35 5.64 17.20
C ASP A 119 -5.94 5.85 17.75
N ALA A 120 -5.21 4.76 17.99
CA ALA A 120 -3.83 4.82 18.45
C ALA A 120 -2.89 5.48 17.43
N ALA A 121 -3.06 5.21 16.13
CA ALA A 121 -2.30 5.88 15.07
C ALA A 121 -2.60 7.39 15.03
N THR A 122 -3.88 7.76 15.10
CA THR A 122 -4.33 9.15 15.18
C THR A 122 -3.74 9.87 16.40
N GLN A 123 -3.81 9.25 17.58
CA GLN A 123 -3.29 9.82 18.82
C GLN A 123 -1.76 10.01 18.81
N ALA A 124 -1.03 9.11 18.15
CA ALA A 124 0.42 9.22 17.99
C ALA A 124 0.84 10.19 16.87
N GLY A 125 -0.11 10.67 16.04
CA GLY A 125 0.20 11.49 14.87
C GLY A 125 0.92 10.71 13.77
N ILE A 126 0.51 9.46 13.55
CA ILE A 126 1.05 8.54 12.55
C ILE A 126 -0.01 8.31 11.46
N TYR A 127 0.40 8.45 10.20
CA TYR A 127 -0.42 8.05 9.05
C TYR A 127 -0.29 6.55 8.78
N LEU A 128 -1.26 5.97 8.07
CA LEU A 128 -1.27 4.55 7.76
C LEU A 128 -1.28 4.27 6.25
N LEU A 129 -0.47 3.27 5.86
CA LEU A 129 -0.58 2.52 4.61
C LEU A 129 -1.28 1.19 4.91
N ALA A 130 -2.50 1.03 4.43
CA ALA A 130 -3.28 -0.18 4.63
C ALA A 130 -2.94 -1.24 3.57
N ARG A 131 -2.56 -2.45 3.99
CA ARG A 131 -2.22 -3.56 3.10
C ARG A 131 -3.08 -4.79 3.42
N PRO A 132 -4.40 -4.80 3.16
CA PRO A 132 -5.25 -5.89 3.60
C PRO A 132 -5.17 -7.17 2.73
N GLY A 133 -4.38 -7.19 1.66
CA GLY A 133 -4.30 -8.34 0.75
C GLY A 133 -5.36 -8.31 -0.36
N PRO A 134 -6.08 -9.42 -0.65
CA PRO A 134 -6.35 -10.57 0.23
C PRO A 134 -5.19 -11.56 0.48
N TYR A 135 -4.23 -11.62 -0.44
CA TYR A 135 -2.95 -12.29 -0.21
C TYR A 135 -1.95 -11.31 0.40
N ILE A 136 -1.23 -11.72 1.45
CA ILE A 136 -0.26 -10.85 2.13
C ILE A 136 1.14 -11.45 2.25
N ASN A 137 1.31 -12.73 1.90
CA ASN A 137 2.52 -13.49 2.24
C ASN A 137 2.82 -13.42 3.77
N SER A 138 3.69 -12.49 4.17
CA SER A 138 3.97 -12.09 5.55
C SER A 138 4.42 -13.22 6.50
N GLU A 139 4.88 -14.35 5.96
CA GLU A 139 5.30 -15.53 6.75
C GLU A 139 4.21 -16.01 7.72
N VAL A 140 2.93 -15.87 7.33
CA VAL A 140 1.79 -16.40 8.07
C VAL A 140 1.20 -17.61 7.36
N SER A 141 0.40 -18.39 8.09
CA SER A 141 -0.29 -19.56 7.54
C SER A 141 -1.09 -19.18 6.28
N GLY A 142 -0.93 -19.96 5.21
CA GLY A 142 -1.59 -19.74 3.92
C GLY A 142 -1.23 -18.44 3.22
N GLY A 143 -0.19 -17.71 3.65
CA GLY A 143 0.12 -16.38 3.14
C GLY A 143 -1.00 -15.36 3.39
N GLY A 144 -1.81 -15.59 4.43
CA GLY A 144 -2.98 -14.80 4.80
C GLY A 144 -4.30 -15.50 4.51
N TYR A 145 -4.33 -16.47 3.61
CA TYR A 145 -5.55 -17.15 3.21
C TYR A 145 -6.13 -18.05 4.31
N PRO A 146 -7.46 -18.06 4.48
CA PRO A 146 -8.10 -19.07 5.29
C PRO A 146 -7.93 -20.46 4.67
N GLY A 147 -7.76 -21.48 5.52
CA GLY A 147 -7.53 -22.86 5.06
C GLY A 147 -8.66 -23.44 4.20
N TRP A 148 -9.87 -22.88 4.29
CA TRP A 148 -10.99 -23.30 3.46
C TRP A 148 -10.82 -22.98 1.97
N LEU A 149 -9.92 -22.05 1.61
CA LEU A 149 -9.57 -21.81 0.20
C LEU A 149 -8.93 -23.03 -0.47
N GLN A 150 -8.40 -24.01 0.28
CA GLN A 150 -7.90 -25.25 -0.33
C GLN A 150 -9.01 -26.08 -0.98
N ARG A 151 -10.30 -25.78 -0.71
CA ARG A 151 -11.45 -26.51 -1.24
C ARG A 151 -12.11 -25.85 -2.45
N ILE A 152 -11.65 -24.67 -2.86
CA ILE A 152 -12.18 -24.05 -4.09
C ILE A 152 -11.52 -24.69 -5.31
N GLU A 153 -12.25 -24.75 -6.41
CA GLU A 153 -11.70 -25.18 -7.69
C GLU A 153 -10.96 -24.02 -8.37
N GLY A 154 -9.80 -24.31 -8.97
CA GLY A 154 -9.02 -23.33 -9.73
C GLY A 154 -7.87 -22.70 -8.95
N ASN A 155 -7.13 -21.83 -9.63
CA ASN A 155 -5.94 -21.18 -9.09
C ASN A 155 -6.32 -19.92 -8.31
N VAL A 156 -5.72 -19.74 -7.12
CA VAL A 156 -5.77 -18.46 -6.39
C VAL A 156 -4.96 -17.40 -7.12
N ARG A 157 -5.24 -16.11 -6.86
CA ARG A 157 -4.57 -14.96 -7.49
C ARG A 157 -4.69 -14.92 -9.02
N THR A 158 -5.85 -15.33 -9.51
CA THR A 158 -6.23 -15.30 -10.94
C THR A 158 -7.59 -14.62 -11.09
N ASN A 159 -7.94 -14.22 -12.31
CA ASN A 159 -9.21 -13.57 -12.63
C ASN A 159 -10.41 -14.54 -12.68
N THR A 160 -10.30 -15.71 -12.03
CA THR A 160 -11.39 -16.68 -12.02
C THR A 160 -12.54 -16.19 -11.14
N PRO A 161 -13.81 -16.30 -11.59
CA PRO A 161 -14.95 -15.92 -10.76
C PRO A 161 -15.00 -16.67 -9.43
N ILE A 162 -14.52 -17.92 -9.38
CA ILE A 162 -14.49 -18.72 -8.15
C ILE A 162 -13.61 -18.05 -7.10
N PHE A 163 -12.38 -17.68 -7.47
CA PHE A 163 -11.46 -17.01 -6.53
C PHE A 163 -11.94 -15.61 -6.17
N LEU A 164 -12.36 -14.80 -7.15
CA LEU A 164 -12.85 -13.44 -6.90
C LEU A 164 -14.11 -13.40 -6.03
N ASN A 165 -15.03 -14.36 -6.20
CA ASN A 165 -16.20 -14.47 -5.34
C ASN A 165 -15.81 -14.89 -3.92
N ALA A 166 -14.81 -15.77 -3.77
CA ALA A 166 -14.32 -16.18 -2.47
C ALA A 166 -13.70 -15.03 -1.68
N THR A 167 -13.00 -14.09 -2.33
CA THR A 167 -12.46 -12.89 -1.67
C THR A 167 -13.51 -11.82 -1.37
N GLY A 168 -14.68 -11.88 -2.04
CA GLY A 168 -15.66 -10.80 -2.06
C GLY A 168 -16.19 -10.39 -0.68
N ASN A 169 -16.49 -11.35 0.19
CA ASN A 169 -16.99 -11.04 1.55
C ASN A 169 -15.91 -10.32 2.38
N TYR A 170 -14.72 -10.90 2.45
CA TYR A 170 -13.56 -10.29 3.13
C TYR A 170 -13.27 -8.87 2.63
N VAL A 171 -13.14 -8.69 1.32
CA VAL A 171 -12.81 -7.39 0.72
C VAL A 171 -13.92 -6.37 1.00
N SER A 172 -15.19 -6.76 0.92
CA SER A 172 -16.30 -5.86 1.24
C SER A 172 -16.28 -5.40 2.70
N LYS A 173 -16.05 -6.33 3.65
CA LYS A 173 -16.07 -6.02 5.09
C LYS A 173 -14.85 -5.22 5.53
N VAL A 174 -13.65 -5.68 5.17
CA VAL A 174 -12.40 -4.97 5.47
C VAL A 174 -12.32 -3.64 4.74
N GLY A 175 -12.75 -3.61 3.48
CA GLY A 175 -12.80 -2.40 2.68
C GLY A 175 -13.68 -1.33 3.33
N LYS A 176 -14.85 -1.71 3.86
CA LYS A 176 -15.70 -0.79 4.63
C LYS A 176 -14.97 -0.24 5.88
N ILE A 177 -14.36 -1.11 6.69
CA ILE A 177 -13.63 -0.70 7.91
C ILE A 177 -12.51 0.29 7.57
N ILE A 178 -11.68 -0.04 6.58
CA ILE A 178 -10.60 0.84 6.14
C ILE A 178 -11.16 2.12 5.54
N SER A 179 -12.29 2.04 4.82
CA SER A 179 -12.88 3.22 4.19
C SER A 179 -13.27 4.28 5.21
N GLU A 180 -13.82 3.88 6.36
CA GLU A 180 -14.19 4.74 7.48
C GLU A 180 -12.95 5.36 8.15
N ALA A 181 -11.81 4.67 8.14
CA ALA A 181 -10.52 5.15 8.68
C ALA A 181 -9.67 5.98 7.69
N GLN A 182 -10.15 6.25 6.48
CA GLN A 182 -9.43 7.10 5.52
C GLN A 182 -9.35 8.55 6.00
N ILE A 183 -8.28 9.23 5.59
CA ILE A 183 -8.10 10.67 5.84
C ILE A 183 -9.23 11.55 5.28
N THR A 184 -9.92 11.08 4.24
CA THR A 184 -11.13 11.71 3.67
C THR A 184 -12.31 11.69 4.64
N ASN A 185 -12.30 10.78 5.62
CA ASN A 185 -13.27 10.65 6.69
C ASN A 185 -12.69 11.05 8.06
N GLY A 186 -11.54 11.73 8.07
CA GLY A 186 -10.87 12.20 9.28
C GLY A 186 -9.94 11.19 9.97
N GLY A 187 -9.76 9.99 9.40
CA GLY A 187 -8.89 8.96 9.95
C GLY A 187 -7.42 9.02 9.48
N PRO A 188 -6.58 8.06 9.91
CA PRO A 188 -5.14 8.08 9.65
C PRO A 188 -4.73 7.42 8.32
N VAL A 189 -5.60 6.69 7.63
CA VAL A 189 -5.23 5.96 6.40
C VAL A 189 -5.09 6.91 5.21
N ILE A 190 -3.88 6.96 4.62
CA ILE A 190 -3.54 7.85 3.50
C ILE A 190 -3.15 7.12 2.22
N LEU A 191 -2.81 5.83 2.31
CA LEU A 191 -2.43 5.00 1.17
C LEU A 191 -3.04 3.61 1.34
N PHE A 192 -3.21 2.92 0.22
CA PHE A 192 -3.77 1.58 0.20
C PHE A 192 -2.98 0.69 -0.77
N GLN A 193 -2.63 -0.52 -0.35
CA GLN A 193 -2.01 -1.52 -1.20
C GLN A 193 -3.00 -2.65 -1.50
N PRO A 194 -3.53 -2.74 -2.73
CA PRO A 194 -4.23 -3.93 -3.19
C PRO A 194 -3.22 -5.05 -3.51
N GLU A 195 -3.53 -6.28 -3.11
CA GLU A 195 -2.65 -7.44 -3.34
C GLU A 195 -1.27 -7.31 -2.67
N ASN A 196 -0.37 -8.26 -2.92
CA ASN A 196 0.99 -8.25 -2.40
C ASN A 196 1.97 -8.94 -3.35
N GLU A 197 3.01 -8.25 -3.80
CA GLU A 197 4.08 -8.83 -4.65
C GLU A 197 3.49 -9.67 -5.80
N TYR A 198 2.48 -9.11 -6.50
CA TYR A 198 1.94 -9.73 -7.71
C TYR A 198 2.92 -9.52 -8.87
N THR A 199 4.05 -10.22 -8.78
CA THR A 199 5.28 -9.98 -9.55
C THR A 199 5.64 -11.15 -10.44
N MET A 200 5.35 -12.36 -9.98
CA MET A 200 5.69 -13.60 -10.66
C MET A 200 4.57 -14.61 -10.52
N CYS A 201 4.44 -15.48 -11.51
CA CYS A 201 3.61 -16.68 -11.39
C CYS A 201 4.48 -17.95 -11.48
N SER A 202 3.90 -19.11 -11.21
CA SER A 202 4.56 -20.38 -11.46
C SER A 202 4.71 -20.67 -12.96
N GLY A 203 5.88 -21.15 -13.38
CA GLY A 203 6.08 -21.69 -14.73
C GLY A 203 6.62 -20.71 -15.76
N PHE A 204 7.20 -19.57 -15.34
CA PHE A 204 7.96 -18.70 -16.23
C PHE A 204 9.16 -19.44 -16.85
N ALA A 205 9.40 -19.21 -18.14
CA ALA A 205 10.46 -19.91 -18.90
C ALA A 205 11.86 -19.39 -18.55
N SER A 206 11.97 -18.10 -18.23
CA SER A 206 13.19 -17.44 -17.79
C SER A 206 12.87 -16.21 -16.93
N ILE A 207 13.89 -15.60 -16.34
CA ILE A 207 13.72 -14.39 -15.49
C ILE A 207 13.15 -13.23 -16.33
N GLU A 208 13.44 -13.18 -17.61
CA GLU A 208 12.91 -12.18 -18.54
C GLU A 208 11.39 -12.31 -18.71
N ASP A 209 10.83 -13.51 -18.56
CA ASP A 209 9.39 -13.82 -18.68
C ASP A 209 8.70 -13.99 -17.31
N ILE A 210 9.34 -13.56 -16.23
CA ILE A 210 8.88 -13.83 -14.85
C ILE A 210 7.46 -13.35 -14.58
N SER A 211 7.03 -12.28 -15.26
CA SER A 211 5.72 -11.65 -15.14
C SER A 211 4.79 -11.91 -16.34
N ALA A 212 5.20 -12.70 -17.33
CA ALA A 212 4.47 -12.86 -18.61
C ALA A 212 3.05 -13.44 -18.45
N CYS A 213 2.81 -14.11 -17.33
CA CYS A 213 1.58 -14.79 -16.95
C CYS A 213 0.70 -13.99 -15.98
N LEU A 214 1.12 -12.79 -15.57
CA LEU A 214 0.30 -11.95 -14.70
C LEU A 214 -0.94 -11.47 -15.45
N GLU A 215 -2.10 -11.57 -14.82
CA GLU A 215 -3.37 -11.22 -15.43
C GLU A 215 -3.73 -9.77 -15.12
N LYS A 216 -3.75 -8.90 -16.14
CA LYS A 216 -4.19 -7.51 -15.96
C LYS A 216 -5.66 -7.41 -15.52
N ASP A 217 -6.49 -8.30 -16.05
CA ASP A 217 -7.90 -8.34 -15.69
C ASP A 217 -8.11 -8.78 -14.23
N TYR A 218 -7.22 -9.63 -13.68
CA TYR A 218 -7.23 -9.96 -12.26
C TYR A 218 -6.98 -8.71 -11.41
N MET A 219 -5.91 -7.97 -11.68
CA MET A 219 -5.61 -6.75 -10.93
C MET A 219 -6.68 -5.67 -11.12
N ALA A 220 -7.30 -5.57 -12.30
CA ALA A 220 -8.45 -4.69 -12.52
C ALA A 220 -9.68 -5.11 -11.69
N SER A 221 -9.93 -6.41 -11.56
CA SER A 221 -10.98 -6.95 -10.68
C SER A 221 -10.68 -6.66 -9.20
N VAL A 222 -9.43 -6.82 -8.76
CA VAL A 222 -8.99 -6.46 -7.40
C VAL A 222 -9.18 -4.96 -7.14
N GLU A 223 -8.76 -4.11 -8.06
CA GLU A 223 -8.99 -2.66 -8.01
C GLU A 223 -10.49 -2.37 -7.85
N GLN A 224 -11.34 -2.99 -8.68
CA GLN A 224 -12.78 -2.82 -8.63
C GLN A 224 -13.38 -3.24 -7.28
N GLN A 225 -12.95 -4.36 -6.69
CA GLN A 225 -13.46 -4.79 -5.38
C GLN A 225 -13.15 -3.75 -4.31
N TRP A 226 -11.91 -3.25 -4.25
CA TRP A 226 -11.51 -2.26 -3.26
C TRP A 226 -12.14 -0.89 -3.50
N ARG A 227 -12.17 -0.38 -4.73
CA ARG A 227 -12.88 0.87 -5.06
C ARG A 227 -14.38 0.73 -4.78
N GLY A 228 -14.99 -0.42 -5.09
CA GLY A 228 -16.39 -0.72 -4.79
C GLY A 228 -16.70 -0.75 -3.29
N SER A 229 -15.72 -1.07 -2.44
CA SER A 229 -15.85 -1.07 -0.97
C SER A 229 -15.70 0.30 -0.31
N GLY A 230 -15.40 1.36 -1.07
CA GLY A 230 -15.30 2.73 -0.56
C GLY A 230 -13.88 3.29 -0.45
N ILE A 231 -12.85 2.58 -0.93
CA ILE A 231 -11.48 3.11 -0.90
C ILE A 231 -11.30 4.20 -1.97
N ARG A 232 -10.81 5.36 -1.55
CA ARG A 232 -10.62 6.58 -2.35
C ARG A 232 -9.20 7.13 -2.26
N VAL A 233 -8.42 6.79 -1.23
CA VAL A 233 -6.99 7.12 -1.15
C VAL A 233 -6.19 6.43 -2.28
N PRO A 234 -4.97 6.90 -2.58
CA PRO A 234 -4.17 6.38 -3.68
C PRO A 234 -3.74 4.93 -3.47
N PHE A 235 -3.73 4.17 -4.58
CA PHE A 235 -3.24 2.81 -4.64
C PHE A 235 -1.74 2.76 -4.93
N ILE A 236 -0.99 2.09 -4.07
CA ILE A 236 0.45 1.82 -4.25
C ILE A 236 0.67 0.31 -4.24
N ASN A 237 1.40 -0.25 -5.21
CA ASN A 237 1.81 -1.66 -5.15
C ASN A 237 3.18 -1.82 -4.50
N ASN A 238 3.58 -3.08 -4.31
CA ASN A 238 4.91 -3.49 -3.91
C ASN A 238 5.41 -4.62 -4.82
N ASP A 239 5.86 -4.26 -6.03
CA ASP A 239 6.48 -5.23 -6.93
C ASP A 239 7.74 -5.82 -6.27
N ALA A 240 7.91 -7.14 -6.22
CA ALA A 240 9.07 -7.76 -5.54
C ALA A 240 10.41 -7.37 -6.19
N PHE A 241 10.37 -6.92 -7.46
CA PHE A 241 11.51 -6.38 -8.20
C PHE A 241 11.11 -5.08 -8.91
N PRO A 242 12.05 -4.18 -9.22
CA PRO A 242 11.77 -2.95 -9.94
C PRO A 242 11.55 -3.20 -11.45
N ILE A 243 10.57 -4.03 -11.81
CA ILE A 243 10.30 -4.45 -13.21
C ILE A 243 9.05 -3.80 -13.81
N GLY A 244 8.35 -2.95 -13.06
CA GLY A 244 7.30 -2.08 -13.59
C GLY A 244 5.94 -2.75 -13.71
N ASN A 245 5.70 -3.86 -13.01
CA ASN A 245 4.38 -4.49 -13.01
C ASN A 245 3.35 -3.50 -12.44
N PHE A 246 2.26 -3.30 -13.19
CA PHE A 246 1.14 -2.42 -12.81
C PHE A 246 1.55 -0.96 -12.52
N ALA A 247 2.66 -0.48 -13.08
CA ALA A 247 3.03 0.93 -13.01
C ALA A 247 1.98 1.82 -13.71
N PRO A 248 1.90 3.13 -13.36
CA PRO A 248 1.02 4.07 -14.06
C PRO A 248 1.21 4.00 -15.59
N GLY A 249 0.10 3.89 -16.32
CA GLY A 249 0.10 3.79 -17.79
C GLY A 249 0.21 2.38 -18.36
N THR A 250 0.31 1.33 -17.53
CA THR A 250 0.40 -0.06 -18.01
C THR A 250 -0.94 -0.69 -18.41
N GLY A 251 -2.07 0.02 -18.26
CA GLY A 251 -3.40 -0.41 -18.68
C GLY A 251 -4.29 -0.86 -17.50
N PRO A 252 -5.21 -1.83 -17.71
CA PRO A 252 -6.09 -2.32 -16.65
C PRO A 252 -5.31 -2.81 -15.42
N GLY A 253 -5.79 -2.44 -14.24
CA GLY A 253 -5.16 -2.79 -12.96
C GLY A 253 -3.87 -2.00 -12.66
N ALA A 254 -3.53 -0.96 -13.43
CA ALA A 254 -2.42 -0.07 -13.10
C ALA A 254 -2.68 0.66 -11.77
N MET A 255 -1.64 0.82 -10.98
CA MET A 255 -1.67 1.54 -9.72
C MET A 255 -1.53 3.04 -9.91
N ASP A 256 -1.93 3.80 -8.89
CA ASP A 256 -1.77 5.24 -8.83
C ASP A 256 -0.28 5.61 -8.66
N ILE A 257 0.42 4.89 -7.78
CA ILE A 257 1.83 5.03 -7.47
C ILE A 257 2.51 3.67 -7.65
N TYR A 258 3.56 3.61 -8.45
CA TYR A 258 4.38 2.40 -8.55
C TYR A 258 5.32 2.29 -7.35
N GLY A 259 5.25 1.16 -6.64
CA GLY A 259 6.18 0.80 -5.57
C GLY A 259 6.81 -0.57 -5.83
N PHE A 260 7.99 -0.78 -5.24
CA PHE A 260 8.71 -2.05 -5.30
C PHE A 260 9.46 -2.31 -3.99
N ASP A 261 9.70 -3.58 -3.71
CA ASP A 261 10.38 -4.06 -2.53
C ASP A 261 11.86 -4.36 -2.81
N SER A 262 12.67 -4.41 -1.75
CA SER A 262 14.09 -4.75 -1.85
C SER A 262 14.64 -5.33 -0.55
N TYR A 263 15.15 -6.56 -0.63
CA TYR A 263 15.83 -7.25 0.46
C TYR A 263 17.24 -7.68 0.02
N PRO A 264 18.18 -6.73 -0.17
CA PRO A 264 19.43 -6.97 -0.89
C PRO A 264 20.41 -7.90 -0.15
N LEU A 265 20.23 -8.07 1.17
CA LEU A 265 21.06 -8.98 1.98
C LEU A 265 20.49 -10.41 2.03
N GLY A 266 19.30 -10.63 1.47
CA GLY A 266 18.57 -11.89 1.54
C GLY A 266 18.16 -12.28 2.96
N TRP A 267 17.73 -13.54 3.11
CA TRP A 267 17.08 -14.06 4.33
C TRP A 267 17.98 -14.98 5.16
N GLY A 268 19.18 -15.30 4.65
CA GLY A 268 20.11 -16.20 5.31
C GLY A 268 20.87 -15.48 6.43
N THR A 269 20.67 -15.91 7.68
CA THR A 269 21.39 -15.38 8.85
C THR A 269 22.76 -16.03 9.07
N GLY A 270 23.10 -17.08 8.31
CA GLY A 270 24.41 -17.72 8.32
C GLY A 270 25.43 -16.97 7.45
N CYS A 271 26.63 -16.70 7.99
CA CYS A 271 27.75 -16.16 7.22
C CYS A 271 28.02 -17.02 5.96
N LYS A 272 27.71 -16.51 4.77
CA LYS A 272 28.19 -17.07 3.49
C LYS A 272 29.68 -16.77 3.25
N LEU A 273 30.53 -16.96 4.26
CA LEU A 273 31.97 -16.69 4.22
C LEU A 273 32.82 -17.98 4.24
N SER A 274 32.26 -19.12 3.83
CA SER A 274 32.94 -20.42 3.90
C SER A 274 33.22 -21.09 2.55
N ARG A 275 33.28 -20.34 1.43
CA ARG A 275 33.70 -20.90 0.12
C ARG A 275 34.95 -20.29 -0.51
N ALA A 276 35.67 -19.41 0.19
CA ALA A 276 36.90 -18.79 -0.31
C ALA A 276 38.21 -19.32 0.31
N ILE A 277 38.18 -20.18 1.33
CA ILE A 277 39.42 -20.72 1.94
C ILE A 277 39.22 -22.19 2.31
N ARG A 278 39.47 -23.11 1.37
CA ARG A 278 39.90 -24.50 1.62
C ARG A 278 40.30 -25.20 0.30
N THR A 279 41.35 -24.69 -0.32
CA THR A 279 42.23 -25.50 -1.18
C THR A 279 43.67 -25.14 -0.87
N SER A 280 44.15 -25.57 0.29
CA SER A 280 45.57 -25.85 0.48
C SER A 280 45.68 -27.23 1.10
N SER A 281 46.14 -28.15 0.27
CA SER A 281 46.56 -29.49 0.60
C SER A 281 47.59 -29.47 1.73
N VAL A 282 47.30 -30.16 2.83
CA VAL A 282 48.30 -30.59 3.80
C VAL A 282 48.55 -32.09 3.54
N PRO A 283 49.78 -32.52 3.20
CA PRO A 283 50.08 -33.93 3.02
C PRO A 283 50.00 -34.63 4.39
N ARG A 284 49.30 -35.76 4.46
CA ARG A 284 49.42 -36.68 5.59
C ARG A 284 50.63 -37.58 5.35
N TYR A 285 51.54 -37.60 6.32
CA TYR A 285 52.49 -38.69 6.53
C TYR A 285 51.76 -39.95 6.99
#